data_AF-A0A371MGG4-F1
#
_entry.id   AF-A0A371MGG4-F1
#
_cell.length_a   1.000
_cell.length_b   1.000
_cell.length_c   1.000
_cell.angle_alpha   90.00
_cell.angle_beta   90.00
_cell.angle_gamma   90.00
#
_symmetry.space_group_name_H-M   'P 1'
#
loop_
_entity.id
_entity.type
_entity.pdbx_description
1 polymer ?
#
loop_
_entity_poly.entity_id
_entity_poly.type
_entity_poly.pdbx_seq_one_letter_code
_entity_poly.pdbx_strand_id
1 'polypeptide(L)'
;MNISSPEAAEVVPASDERLDGAELIQRALDRVTRREPYSLMDFRLDRDEYAAVAAALEDLPYYDRMEHDASIPSGYYVSHDDLVYRLANIPLCSDTPLVSADNARNRCWTSVPEDTTTL
;
A
#
# COMPACT_ATOMS: atom_id res chain seq x y z
N MET A 1 14.61 7.93 -3.89
CA MET A 1 14.16 8.40 -5.22
C MET A 1 12.89 9.19 -4.98
N ASN A 2 12.87 10.50 -5.22
CA ASN A 2 11.64 11.29 -5.17
C ASN A 2 10.82 10.93 -6.40
N ILE A 3 9.81 10.08 -6.21
CA ILE A 3 8.82 9.80 -7.23
C ILE A 3 7.80 10.92 -7.07
N SER A 4 7.84 11.92 -7.94
CA SER A 4 6.70 12.81 -8.14
C SER A 4 5.47 11.92 -8.39
N SER A 5 4.38 12.15 -7.66
CA SER A 5 3.14 11.40 -7.83
C SER A 5 2.77 11.34 -9.32
N PRO A 6 2.31 10.19 -9.86
CA PRO A 6 1.77 10.16 -11.22
C PRO A 6 0.70 11.25 -11.39
N GLU A 7 0.71 11.99 -12.50
CA GLU A 7 -0.38 12.94 -12.81
C GLU A 7 -1.75 12.25 -12.84
N ALA A 8 -1.78 10.96 -13.20
CA ALA A 8 -2.97 10.13 -13.23
C ALA A 8 -3.32 9.47 -11.88
N ALA A 9 -2.45 9.53 -10.87
CA ALA A 9 -2.76 8.98 -9.56
C ALA A 9 -3.58 10.00 -8.76
N GLU A 10 -4.76 9.57 -8.30
CA GLU A 10 -5.51 10.33 -7.33
C GLU A 10 -4.77 10.26 -5.98
N VAL A 11 -4.28 11.42 -5.54
CA VAL A 11 -3.57 11.55 -4.26
C VAL A 11 -4.57 11.91 -3.17
N VAL A 12 -4.65 11.04 -2.18
CA VAL A 12 -5.57 11.18 -1.04
C VAL A 12 -4.84 11.89 0.11
N PRO A 13 -5.42 12.93 0.75
CA PRO A 13 -4.78 13.51 1.92
C PRO A 13 -4.76 12.52 3.09
N ALA A 14 -3.69 12.54 3.89
CA ALA A 14 -3.61 11.70 5.08
C ALA A 14 -4.77 11.94 6.06
N SER A 15 -5.35 13.14 6.05
CA SER A 15 -6.53 13.49 6.84
C SER A 15 -7.87 13.10 6.19
N ASP A 16 -7.86 12.26 5.15
CA ASP A 16 -9.09 11.77 4.52
C ASP A 16 -9.88 10.89 5.50
N GLU A 17 -11.20 11.07 5.54
CA GLU A 17 -12.10 10.36 6.46
C GLU A 17 -12.04 8.82 6.32
N ARG A 18 -11.70 8.32 5.12
CA ARG A 18 -11.50 6.88 4.87
C ARG A 18 -10.28 6.33 5.63
N LEU A 19 -9.35 7.20 6.01
CA LEU A 19 -8.16 6.87 6.79
C LEU A 19 -8.33 7.12 8.30
N ASP A 20 -9.45 7.70 8.76
CA ASP A 20 -9.67 8.03 10.18
C ASP A 20 -9.65 6.78 11.09
N GLY A 21 -10.12 5.64 10.57
CA GLY A 21 -10.09 4.35 11.28
C GLY A 21 -8.72 3.65 11.25
N ALA A 22 -7.76 4.17 10.49
CA ALA A 22 -6.48 3.53 10.24
C ALA A 22 -5.33 4.18 11.04
N GLU A 23 -5.41 4.14 12.37
CA GLU A 23 -4.40 4.72 13.27
C GLU A 23 -2.97 4.27 12.93
N LEU A 24 -2.80 3.03 12.43
CA LEU A 24 -1.51 2.49 12.04
C LEU A 24 -0.92 3.18 10.81
N ILE A 25 -1.76 3.56 9.83
CA ILE A 25 -1.32 4.32 8.65
C ILE A 25 -0.86 5.71 9.10
N GLN A 26 -1.63 6.38 9.96
CA GLN A 26 -1.26 7.69 10.50
C GLN A 26 0.07 7.63 11.27
N ARG A 27 0.21 6.67 12.20
CA ARG A 27 1.45 6.46 12.95
C ARG A 27 2.64 6.14 12.03
N ALA A 28 2.40 5.42 10.93
CA ALA A 28 3.42 5.12 9.95
C ALA A 28 3.89 6.39 9.22
N LEU A 29 2.95 7.18 8.70
CA LEU A 29 3.24 8.44 8.01
C LEU A 29 3.98 9.41 8.93
N ASP A 30 3.47 9.63 10.14
CA ASP A 30 4.11 10.44 11.18
C ASP A 30 5.58 10.04 11.42
N ARG A 31 5.84 8.74 11.48
CA ARG A 31 7.18 8.20 11.74
C ARG A 31 8.11 8.38 10.55
N VAL A 32 7.62 8.23 9.33
CA VAL A 32 8.40 8.44 8.10
C VAL A 32 8.82 9.90 8.01
N THR A 33 7.88 10.83 8.17
CA THR A 33 8.13 12.27 8.07
C THR A 33 9.15 12.75 9.11
N ARG A 34 9.09 12.24 10.35
CA ARG A 34 9.99 12.65 11.43
C ARG A 34 11.41 12.08 11.33
N ARG A 35 11.61 10.92 10.70
CA ARG A 35 12.92 10.25 10.66
C ARG A 35 13.62 10.42 9.33
N GLU A 36 12.99 9.94 8.26
CA GLU A 36 13.58 9.89 6.93
C GLU A 36 12.49 10.13 5.88
N PRO A 37 12.07 11.40 5.69
CA PRO A 37 10.90 11.75 4.87
C PRO A 37 10.98 11.32 3.40
N TYR A 38 12.18 11.01 2.90
CA TYR A 38 12.45 10.62 1.50
C TYR A 38 12.87 9.14 1.34
N SER A 39 12.74 8.35 2.40
CA SER A 39 13.19 6.96 2.47
C SER A 39 12.03 5.98 2.42
N LEU A 40 12.33 4.72 2.14
CA LEU A 40 11.38 3.62 2.23
C LEU A 40 11.37 3.11 3.67
N MET A 41 10.17 2.87 4.20
CA MET A 41 10.00 2.33 5.55
C MET A 41 9.00 1.19 5.54
N ASP A 42 9.44 0.05 6.07
CA ASP A 42 8.64 -1.15 6.19
C ASP A 42 8.09 -1.28 7.61
N PHE A 43 6.79 -1.50 7.70
CA PHE A 43 6.10 -1.81 8.95
C PHE A 43 5.61 -3.25 8.90
N ARG A 44 6.05 -4.07 9.85
CA ARG A 44 5.51 -5.42 10.02
C ARG A 44 4.24 -5.31 10.84
N LEU A 45 3.14 -5.74 10.23
CA LEU A 45 1.82 -5.80 10.84
C LEU A 45 1.54 -7.24 11.26
N ASP A 46 0.84 -7.41 12.37
CA ASP A 46 0.19 -8.69 12.66
C ASP A 46 -1.05 -8.91 11.76
N ARG A 47 -1.73 -10.04 11.95
CA ARG A 47 -2.88 -10.41 11.11
C ARG A 47 -4.04 -9.43 11.22
N ASP A 48 -4.37 -8.99 12.44
CA ASP A 48 -5.53 -8.14 12.68
C ASP A 48 -5.23 -6.71 12.24
N GLU A 49 -4.00 -6.25 12.49
CA GLU A 49 -3.46 -4.99 11.99
C GLU A 49 -3.45 -4.95 10.45
N TYR A 50 -3.01 -6.03 9.79
CA TYR A 50 -3.03 -6.14 8.33
C TYR A 50 -4.44 -6.08 7.78
N ALA A 51 -5.39 -6.79 8.39
CA ALA A 51 -6.79 -6.80 7.95
C ALA A 51 -7.43 -5.40 8.07
N ALA A 52 -7.16 -4.69 9.17
CA ALA A 52 -7.64 -3.32 9.36
C ALA A 52 -7.04 -2.34 8.34
N VAL A 53 -5.74 -2.43 8.09
CA VAL A 53 -5.05 -1.60 7.08
C VAL A 53 -5.54 -1.94 5.67
N ALA A 54 -5.71 -3.22 5.35
CA ALA A 54 -6.23 -3.66 4.07
C ALA A 54 -7.63 -3.10 3.79
N ALA A 55 -8.53 -3.17 4.77
CA ALA A 55 -9.88 -2.63 4.66
C ALA A 55 -9.89 -1.11 4.46
N ALA A 56 -9.08 -0.36 5.22
CA ALA A 56 -8.98 1.09 5.04
C ALA A 56 -8.43 1.49 3.67
N LEU A 57 -7.47 0.72 3.13
CA LEU A 57 -6.90 0.98 1.81
C LEU A 57 -7.85 0.60 0.67
N GLU A 58 -8.76 -0.36 0.86
CA GLU A 58 -9.72 -0.79 -0.16
C GLU A 58 -10.66 0.33 -0.61
N ASP A 59 -10.98 1.25 0.29
CA ASP A 59 -11.84 2.41 0.00
C ASP A 59 -11.08 3.55 -0.70
N LEU A 60 -9.75 3.42 -0.86
CA LEU A 60 -8.93 4.41 -1.54
C LEU A 60 -8.78 4.11 -3.04
N PRO A 61 -8.64 5.17 -3.87
CA PRO A 61 -8.27 5.01 -5.27
C PRO A 61 -6.92 4.30 -5.38
N TYR A 62 -6.92 3.17 -6.07
CA TYR A 62 -5.70 2.43 -6.38
C TYR A 62 -5.19 2.83 -7.74
N TYR A 63 -3.96 3.30 -7.81
CA TYR A 63 -3.28 3.54 -9.07
C TYR A 63 -2.71 2.22 -9.61
N ASP A 64 -3.19 1.77 -10.77
CA ASP A 64 -2.62 0.64 -11.48
C ASP A 64 -1.78 1.09 -12.69
N ARG A 65 -0.46 0.91 -12.60
CA ARG A 65 0.46 1.27 -13.68
C ARG A 65 0.17 0.57 -14.99
N MET A 66 -0.44 -0.62 -14.95
CA MET A 66 -0.78 -1.40 -16.16
C MET A 66 -1.86 -0.71 -16.99
N GLU A 67 -2.74 0.06 -16.34
CA GLU A 67 -3.80 0.82 -17.01
C GLU A 67 -3.29 2.12 -17.64
N HIS A 68 -2.11 2.60 -17.20
CA HIS A 68 -1.57 3.91 -17.55
C HIS A 68 -0.23 3.86 -18.32
N ASP A 69 0.26 2.67 -18.68
CA ASP A 69 1.54 2.43 -19.37
C ASP A 69 2.71 3.27 -18.81
N ALA A 70 2.76 3.34 -17.47
CA ALA A 70 3.66 4.24 -16.76
C ALA A 70 4.74 3.45 -16.00
N SER A 71 5.95 4.03 -15.94
CA SER A 71 7.08 3.47 -15.16
C SER A 71 6.91 3.62 -13.65
N ILE A 72 5.86 4.33 -13.21
CA ILE A 72 5.61 4.60 -11.81
C ILE A 72 4.94 3.37 -11.16
N PRO A 73 5.36 2.93 -9.96
CA PRO A 73 4.80 1.72 -9.33
C PRO A 73 3.31 1.83 -9.00
N SER A 74 2.55 0.74 -9.15
CA SER A 74 1.16 0.67 -8.67
C SER A 74 1.09 0.84 -7.14
N GLY A 75 0.00 1.40 -6.63
CA GLY A 75 -0.19 1.59 -5.19
C GLY A 75 -1.26 2.62 -4.82
N TYR A 76 -1.40 2.82 -3.51
CA TYR A 76 -2.23 3.90 -2.97
C TYR A 76 -1.34 5.10 -2.69
N TYR A 77 -1.73 6.27 -3.19
CA TYR A 77 -0.94 7.49 -3.07
C TYR A 77 -1.58 8.40 -2.03
N VAL A 78 -0.83 8.67 -0.95
CA VAL A 78 -1.30 9.48 0.17
C VAL A 78 -0.38 10.67 0.36
N SER A 79 -0.93 11.89 0.42
CA SER A 79 -0.17 13.08 0.80
C SER A 79 -0.15 13.27 2.30
N HIS A 80 1.02 13.57 2.86
CA HIS A 80 1.17 13.98 4.25
C HIS A 80 2.14 15.15 4.29
N ASP A 81 1.68 16.27 4.85
CA ASP A 81 2.34 17.58 4.70
C ASP A 81 2.59 17.91 3.21
N ASP A 82 3.82 18.29 2.85
CA ASP A 82 4.21 18.63 1.48
C ASP A 82 4.70 17.42 0.65
N LEU A 83 4.54 16.19 1.16
CA LEU A 83 5.10 14.97 0.56
C LEU A 83 4.01 13.99 0.15
N VAL A 84 4.30 13.18 -0.87
CA VAL A 84 3.44 12.09 -1.33
C VAL A 84 4.13 10.76 -1.09
N TYR A 85 3.42 9.88 -0.40
CA TYR A 85 3.85 8.54 -0.05
C TYR A 85 3.06 7.50 -0.85
N ARG A 86 3.76 6.50 -1.37
CA ARG A 86 3.14 5.31 -1.94
C ARG A 86 3.01 4.24 -0.86
N LEU A 87 1.79 3.92 -0.49
CA LEU A 87 1.50 2.81 0.42
C LEU A 87 1.41 1.51 -0.39
N ALA A 88 2.18 0.50 0.05
CA ALA A 88 2.14 -0.85 -0.50
C ALA A 88 1.82 -1.82 0.64
N ASN A 89 0.67 -2.47 0.58
CA ASN A 89 0.23 -3.44 1.58
C ASN A 89 0.50 -4.86 1.07
N ILE A 90 1.69 -5.38 1.36
CA ILE A 90 2.14 -6.67 0.84
C ILE A 90 1.92 -7.76 1.90
N PRO A 91 1.09 -8.79 1.63
CA PRO A 91 0.94 -9.89 2.57
C PRO A 91 2.25 -10.69 2.65
N LEU A 92 2.81 -10.85 3.85
CA LEU A 92 3.92 -11.77 4.09
C LEU A 92 3.36 -13.18 4.23
N CYS A 93 3.37 -13.92 3.14
CA CYS A 93 2.92 -15.30 3.13
C CYS A 93 3.98 -16.17 3.81
N SER A 94 3.68 -16.75 4.96
CA SER A 94 4.44 -17.93 5.41
C SER A 94 4.13 -19.09 4.45
N ASP A 95 4.98 -20.12 4.41
CA ASP A 95 4.75 -21.38 3.65
C ASP A 95 3.47 -22.15 4.09
N THR A 96 2.63 -21.52 4.91
CA THR A 96 1.40 -22.06 5.47
C THR A 96 0.21 -21.29 4.88
N PRO A 97 -0.74 -21.97 4.22
CA PRO A 97 -1.83 -21.31 3.50
C PRO A 97 -2.83 -20.70 4.49
N LEU A 98 -2.64 -19.44 4.84
CA LEU A 98 -3.63 -18.65 5.57
C LEU A 98 -4.12 -17.54 4.65
N VAL A 99 -5.19 -17.84 3.92
CA VAL A 99 -5.82 -16.95 2.96
C VAL A 99 -6.85 -16.10 3.70
N SER A 100 -6.60 -14.79 3.78
CA SER A 100 -7.70 -13.81 3.85
C SER A 100 -8.26 -13.70 2.44
N ALA A 101 -9.55 -14.01 2.26
CA ALA A 101 -10.14 -14.36 0.97
C ALA A 101 -10.69 -13.18 0.15
N ASP A 102 -10.82 -12.00 0.76
CA ASP A 102 -11.79 -11.02 0.29
C ASP A 102 -11.25 -10.05 -0.78
N ASN A 103 -9.93 -9.83 -0.85
CA ASN A 103 -9.33 -8.95 -1.86
C ASN A 103 -8.16 -9.59 -2.61
N ALA A 104 -8.30 -9.68 -3.93
CA ALA A 104 -7.29 -10.23 -4.85
C ALA A 104 -5.90 -9.61 -4.73
N ARG A 105 -5.82 -8.32 -4.41
CA ARG A 105 -4.57 -7.55 -4.32
C ARG A 105 -3.83 -7.80 -3.00
N ASN A 106 -4.55 -8.26 -1.98
CA ASN A 106 -4.06 -8.55 -0.63
C ASN A 106 -3.93 -10.07 -0.38
N ARG A 107 -4.10 -10.90 -1.42
CA ARG A 107 -4.03 -12.36 -1.30
C ARG A 107 -2.60 -12.86 -1.37
N CYS A 108 -2.30 -13.80 -0.48
CA CYS A 108 -1.21 -14.74 -0.69
C CYS A 108 -1.57 -15.67 -1.86
N TRP A 109 -0.78 -15.63 -2.92
CA TRP A 109 -0.90 -16.59 -4.01
C TRP A 109 -0.40 -17.94 -3.50
N THR A 110 -1.31 -18.80 -3.04
CA THR A 110 -0.98 -20.20 -2.67
C THR A 110 -0.74 -21.07 -3.89
N SER A 111 -0.98 -20.54 -5.09
CA SER A 111 -0.74 -21.19 -6.37
C SER A 111 -0.15 -20.15 -7.32
N VAL A 112 1.17 -20.23 -7.55
CA VAL A 112 1.80 -19.55 -8.68
C VAL A 112 1.22 -20.20 -9.95
N PRO A 113 0.57 -19.45 -10.87
CA PRO A 113 0.19 -19.98 -12.16
C PRO A 113 1.46 -20.48 -12.85
N GLU A 114 1.41 -21.68 -13.41
CA GLU A 114 2.57 -22.38 -14.00
C GLU A 114 3.34 -21.54 -15.04
N ASP A 115 2.74 -20.46 -15.55
CA ASP A 115 3.31 -19.56 -16.56
C ASP A 115 3.93 -18.25 -16.01
N THR A 116 4.07 -18.08 -14.69
CA THR A 116 4.60 -16.83 -14.13
C THR A 116 6.08 -16.96 -13.77
N THR A 117 6.96 -16.56 -14.69
CA THR A 117 8.39 -16.35 -14.38
C THR A 117 8.54 -15.11 -13.52
N THR A 118 8.73 -15.27 -12.21
CA THR A 118 9.17 -14.18 -11.33
C THR A 118 10.63 -13.80 -11.63
N LEU A 119 10.86 -12.51 -11.89
CA LEU A 119 12.17 -11.86 -11.86
C LEU A 119 12.59 -11.55 -10.42
#